data_AF-A0A382IZ62-F1
#
_entry.id   AF-A0A382IZ62-F1
#
_cell.length_a   1.000
_cell.length_b   1.000
_cell.length_c   1.000
_cell.angle_alpha   90.00
_cell.angle_beta   90.00
_cell.angle_gamma   90.00
#
_symmetry.space_group_name_H-M   'P 1'
#
loop_
_entity.id
_entity.type
_entity.pdbx_description
1 polymer ?
#
loop_
_entity_poly.entity_id
_entity_poly.type
_entity_poly.pdbx_seq_one_letter_code
_entity_poly.pdbx_strand_id
1 'polypeptide(L)'
;AWGNNLKIAMCPKAAEFEETFAGNENTLGVVETAAAAGATTVVMDNAGGSAGDAGAKYNVGDIVHFFEADGSEYKVTGISTDTLTIERYGTANTAGGLRSAIADFTNVRRRWEYYDQFDGAPGTSTWVNARSGVSSGDEMHIIVVDEDGGISGTPGEILEKWTGLSKVSDARSAEGAANYYADALYSGSSYIYWMDHPAVNTGYGNDVATQGTTLYSASAEVITSVSLTGGVDDYALTAGEQKDGIDRFKDTETVDLNLFICGKADSTKAGNALDMCTDRKDAVAFVSPELSDVVNVANEVTQTSNVKAYFDALTSTSYGMFDSGYKYTYDKYNDTYRWIPLNGDMAGLCART
;
A
#
# COMPACT_ATOMS: atom_id res chain seq x y z
N ALA A 1 -4.40 -11.42 5.23
CA ALA A 1 -3.14 -10.90 4.68
C ALA A 1 -3.19 -9.40 4.67
N TRP A 2 -2.25 -8.76 5.34
CA TRP A 2 -2.22 -7.31 5.51
C TRP A 2 -2.26 -6.57 4.16
N GLY A 3 -1.46 -7.02 3.20
CA GLY A 3 -1.34 -6.38 1.89
C GLY A 3 -2.59 -6.45 1.00
N ASN A 4 -3.53 -7.37 1.26
CA ASN A 4 -4.73 -7.52 0.42
C ASN A 4 -5.76 -6.40 0.64
N ASN A 5 -5.59 -5.57 1.67
CA ASN A 5 -6.47 -4.43 1.92
C ASN A 5 -6.02 -3.20 1.11
N LEU A 6 -4.91 -3.28 0.38
CA LEU A 6 -4.34 -2.13 -0.33
C LEU A 6 -4.88 -2.03 -1.75
N LYS A 7 -5.35 -0.83 -2.11
CA LYS A 7 -5.59 -0.41 -3.49
C LYS A 7 -4.59 0.67 -3.86
N ILE A 8 -3.94 0.48 -5.00
CA ILE A 8 -3.02 1.46 -5.59
C ILE A 8 -3.71 2.02 -6.83
N ALA A 9 -3.80 3.34 -6.91
CA ALA A 9 -4.28 4.01 -8.11
C ALA A 9 -3.22 4.99 -8.62
N MET A 10 -2.98 4.96 -9.93
CA MET A 10 -2.02 5.85 -10.59
C MET A 10 -2.69 6.67 -11.69
N CYS A 11 -2.42 7.97 -11.69
CA CYS A 11 -2.82 8.89 -12.73
C CYS A 11 -1.58 9.27 -13.57
N PRO A 12 -1.49 8.78 -14.82
CA PRO A 12 -0.25 8.90 -15.58
C PRO A 12 -0.09 10.21 -16.36
N LYS A 13 -1.15 11.01 -16.57
CA LYS A 13 -1.10 12.24 -17.37
C LYS A 13 -2.26 13.18 -17.08
N ALA A 14 -2.14 14.42 -17.55
CA ALA A 14 -3.16 15.44 -17.35
C ALA A 14 -4.56 15.08 -17.88
N ALA A 15 -4.66 14.45 -19.06
CA ALA A 15 -5.95 14.02 -19.61
C ALA A 15 -6.60 12.88 -18.80
N GLU A 16 -5.81 12.09 -18.07
CA GLU A 16 -6.35 11.11 -17.12
C GLU A 16 -6.78 11.76 -15.80
N PHE A 17 -6.18 12.88 -15.45
CA PHE A 17 -6.56 13.63 -14.26
C PHE A 17 -7.93 14.29 -14.46
N GLU A 18 -8.09 15.00 -15.58
CA GLU A 18 -9.37 15.57 -16.01
C GLU A 18 -9.43 15.69 -17.53
N GLU A 19 -10.56 15.32 -18.13
CA GLU A 19 -10.83 15.48 -19.56
C GLU A 19 -12.26 15.96 -19.76
N THR A 20 -12.48 16.84 -20.74
CA THR A 20 -13.83 17.24 -21.17
C THR A 20 -14.05 16.79 -22.60
N PHE A 21 -15.01 15.89 -22.77
CA PHE A 21 -15.55 15.48 -24.07
C PHE A 21 -16.60 16.51 -24.49
N ALA A 22 -16.36 17.19 -25.60
CA ALA A 22 -17.26 18.21 -26.11
C ALA A 22 -17.38 18.12 -27.64
N GLY A 23 -18.61 18.15 -28.14
CA GLY A 23 -18.89 18.05 -29.57
C GLY A 23 -20.36 17.80 -29.87
N ASN A 24 -20.65 17.48 -31.13
CA ASN A 24 -22.00 17.14 -31.61
C ASN A 24 -22.14 15.61 -31.73
N GLU A 25 -23.14 15.16 -32.48
CA GLU A 25 -23.31 13.77 -32.89
C GLU A 25 -22.02 13.16 -33.48
N ASN A 26 -21.73 11.92 -33.09
CA ASN A 26 -20.52 11.17 -33.36
C ASN A 26 -19.26 11.75 -32.70
N THR A 27 -19.38 12.25 -31.47
CA THR A 27 -18.21 12.69 -30.68
C THR A 27 -17.90 11.66 -29.59
N LEU A 28 -16.70 11.09 -29.63
CA LEU A 28 -16.32 10.01 -28.72
C LEU A 28 -16.39 10.49 -27.26
N GLY A 29 -17.21 9.80 -26.46
CA GLY A 29 -17.35 10.07 -25.02
C GLY A 29 -18.37 11.15 -24.66
N VAL A 30 -19.12 11.74 -25.59
CA VAL A 30 -20.31 12.55 -25.24
C VAL A 30 -21.52 11.64 -25.00
N VAL A 31 -22.65 12.19 -24.57
CA VAL A 31 -23.88 11.41 -24.39
C VAL A 31 -24.49 11.04 -25.75
N GLU A 32 -24.72 9.76 -26.00
CA GLU A 32 -25.33 9.24 -27.25
C GLU A 32 -26.84 9.44 -27.25
N THR A 33 -27.49 9.03 -26.16
CA THR A 33 -28.96 9.00 -26.06
C THR A 33 -29.41 9.85 -24.89
N ALA A 34 -30.38 10.73 -25.13
CA ALA A 34 -31.01 11.52 -24.08
C ALA A 34 -31.50 10.63 -22.93
N ALA A 35 -31.22 11.03 -21.69
CA ALA A 35 -31.57 10.29 -20.50
C ALA A 35 -32.48 11.11 -19.60
N ALA A 36 -33.53 10.49 -19.06
CA ALA A 36 -34.47 11.15 -18.19
C ALA A 36 -33.89 11.39 -16.79
N ALA A 37 -34.47 12.37 -16.08
CA ALA A 37 -34.18 12.54 -14.65
C ALA A 37 -34.45 11.22 -13.89
N GLY A 38 -33.53 10.87 -12.99
CA GLY A 38 -33.55 9.64 -12.22
C GLY A 38 -32.91 8.43 -12.93
N ALA A 39 -32.52 8.54 -14.20
CA ALA A 39 -31.81 7.46 -14.89
C ALA A 39 -30.48 7.16 -14.20
N THR A 40 -30.22 5.89 -13.90
CA THR A 40 -28.98 5.39 -13.29
C THR A 40 -27.96 4.93 -14.33
N THR A 41 -28.32 5.03 -15.61
CA THR A 41 -27.47 4.61 -16.72
C THR A 41 -27.47 5.67 -17.81
N VAL A 42 -26.30 5.93 -18.40
CA VAL A 42 -26.12 6.87 -19.52
C VAL A 42 -25.33 6.16 -20.60
N VAL A 43 -25.81 6.27 -21.85
CA VAL A 43 -25.11 5.68 -23.01
C VAL A 43 -24.20 6.74 -23.61
N MET A 44 -22.95 6.36 -23.85
CA MET A 44 -21.90 7.22 -24.38
C MET A 44 -21.73 6.98 -25.88
N ASP A 45 -21.47 8.06 -26.61
CA ASP A 45 -21.30 8.08 -28.06
C ASP A 45 -19.93 7.48 -28.41
N ASN A 46 -19.93 6.47 -29.28
CA ASN A 46 -18.73 5.75 -29.72
C ASN A 46 -18.12 6.35 -30.99
N ALA A 47 -18.61 7.50 -31.46
CA ALA A 47 -18.24 8.20 -32.68
C ALA A 47 -18.35 7.35 -33.95
N GLY A 48 -19.32 6.43 -34.00
CA GLY A 48 -19.43 5.45 -35.08
C GLY A 48 -18.33 4.38 -35.07
N GLY A 49 -17.60 4.26 -33.96
CA GLY A 49 -16.60 3.25 -33.70
C GLY A 49 -17.19 1.89 -33.33
N SER A 50 -16.35 1.03 -32.73
CA SER A 50 -16.76 -0.27 -32.22
C SER A 50 -17.49 -0.14 -30.88
N ALA A 51 -18.28 -1.15 -30.54
CA ALA A 51 -18.89 -1.23 -29.21
C ALA A 51 -17.80 -1.31 -28.12
N GLY A 52 -17.89 -0.45 -27.12
CA GLY A 52 -16.92 -0.31 -26.03
C GLY A 52 -15.88 0.79 -26.23
N ASP A 53 -15.79 1.42 -27.40
CA ASP A 53 -14.83 2.50 -27.65
C ASP A 53 -15.12 3.74 -26.77
N ALA A 54 -16.41 4.03 -26.51
CA ALA A 54 -16.79 5.12 -25.63
C ALA A 54 -16.59 4.75 -24.16
N GLY A 55 -16.98 3.52 -23.78
CA GLY A 55 -16.76 3.01 -22.43
C GLY A 55 -15.29 3.01 -22.02
N ALA A 56 -14.37 2.73 -22.95
CA ALA A 56 -12.92 2.76 -22.72
C ALA A 56 -12.36 4.16 -22.40
N LYS A 57 -13.15 5.23 -22.53
CA LYS A 57 -12.79 6.59 -22.10
C LYS A 57 -13.06 6.86 -20.63
N TYR A 58 -13.73 5.94 -19.94
CA TYR A 58 -14.13 6.07 -18.55
C TYR A 58 -13.59 4.90 -17.74
N ASN A 59 -13.37 5.12 -16.46
CA ASN A 59 -13.03 4.07 -15.50
C ASN A 59 -14.09 3.98 -14.41
N VAL A 60 -14.24 2.79 -13.83
CA VAL A 60 -15.03 2.63 -12.61
C VAL A 60 -14.35 3.42 -11.49
N GLY A 61 -15.11 4.28 -10.82
CA GLY A 61 -14.62 5.23 -9.82
C GLY A 61 -14.51 6.67 -10.33
N ASP A 62 -14.48 6.90 -11.64
CA ASP A 62 -14.39 8.24 -12.20
C ASP A 62 -15.60 9.10 -11.80
N ILE A 63 -15.34 10.41 -11.65
CA ILE A 63 -16.35 11.42 -11.36
C ILE A 63 -16.71 12.11 -12.68
N VAL A 64 -17.99 12.04 -13.07
CA VAL A 64 -18.51 12.62 -14.30
C VAL A 64 -19.48 13.75 -14.05
N HIS A 65 -19.44 14.76 -14.92
CA HIS A 65 -20.32 15.92 -14.89
C HIS A 65 -20.91 16.15 -16.28
N PHE A 66 -22.24 16.18 -16.35
CA PHE A 66 -23.02 16.33 -17.59
C PHE A 66 -23.45 17.79 -17.84
N PHE A 67 -22.73 18.77 -17.28
CA PHE A 67 -23.03 20.21 -17.43
C PHE A 67 -24.45 20.63 -17.03
N GLU A 68 -25.04 19.92 -16.07
CA GLU A 68 -26.29 20.32 -15.44
C GLU A 68 -26.12 21.65 -14.71
N ALA A 69 -27.14 22.51 -14.77
CA ALA A 69 -27.08 23.87 -14.23
C ALA A 69 -26.88 23.93 -12.71
N ASP A 70 -27.19 22.85 -11.99
CA ASP A 70 -27.01 22.74 -10.54
C ASP A 70 -25.60 22.29 -10.13
N GLY A 71 -24.72 22.01 -11.09
CA GLY A 71 -23.34 21.61 -10.85
C GLY A 71 -23.19 20.16 -10.39
N SER A 72 -24.20 19.32 -10.58
CA SER A 72 -24.20 17.95 -10.08
C SER A 72 -23.14 17.05 -10.72
N GLU A 73 -22.47 16.27 -9.89
CA GLU A 73 -21.48 15.28 -10.30
C GLU A 73 -21.95 13.87 -9.91
N TYR A 74 -21.45 12.87 -10.65
CA TYR A 74 -21.82 11.48 -10.48
C TYR A 74 -20.58 10.59 -10.47
N LYS A 75 -20.61 9.53 -9.67
CA LYS A 75 -19.56 8.50 -9.66
C LYS A 75 -19.95 7.37 -10.60
N VAL A 76 -19.02 6.92 -11.43
CA VAL A 76 -19.21 5.74 -12.28
C VAL A 76 -19.00 4.48 -11.43
N THR A 77 -20.05 3.67 -11.28
CA THR A 77 -20.02 2.43 -10.48
C THR A 77 -19.89 1.17 -11.32
N GLY A 78 -20.14 1.28 -12.63
CA GLY A 78 -19.99 0.19 -13.57
C GLY A 78 -19.95 0.68 -15.01
N ILE A 79 -19.33 -0.11 -15.88
CA ILE A 79 -19.27 0.15 -17.31
C ILE A 79 -19.63 -1.16 -18.01
N SER A 80 -20.63 -1.12 -18.89
CA SER A 80 -21.01 -2.24 -19.74
C SER A 80 -21.03 -1.74 -21.18
N THR A 81 -20.06 -2.19 -21.97
CA THR A 81 -19.75 -1.63 -23.30
C THR A 81 -19.67 -0.11 -23.24
N ASP A 82 -20.60 0.63 -23.85
CA ASP A 82 -20.65 2.09 -23.89
C ASP A 82 -21.65 2.69 -22.90
N THR A 83 -22.27 1.85 -22.05
CA THR A 83 -23.23 2.29 -21.03
C THR A 83 -22.53 2.43 -19.69
N LEU A 84 -22.56 3.64 -19.13
CA LEU A 84 -22.10 3.93 -17.78
C LEU A 84 -23.23 3.72 -16.79
N THR A 85 -22.98 3.01 -15.71
CA THR A 85 -23.82 3.00 -14.51
C THR A 85 -23.29 4.06 -13.55
N ILE A 86 -24.18 4.95 -13.10
CA ILE A 86 -23.82 6.12 -12.31
C ILE A 86 -24.62 6.20 -11.00
N GLU A 87 -24.00 6.80 -10.00
CA GLU A 87 -24.63 7.22 -8.75
C GLU A 87 -24.25 8.67 -8.43
N ARG A 88 -25.01 9.36 -7.58
CA ARG A 88 -24.72 10.76 -7.23
C ARG A 88 -23.45 10.84 -6.39
N TYR A 89 -22.58 11.81 -6.70
CA TYR A 89 -21.35 12.07 -5.98
C TYR A 89 -21.49 13.29 -5.06
N GLY A 90 -20.78 13.28 -3.92
CA GLY A 90 -20.76 14.37 -2.93
C GLY A 90 -21.35 14.01 -1.56
N THR A 91 -21.38 15.00 -0.65
CA THR A 91 -21.59 14.80 0.80
C THR A 91 -23.04 14.50 1.20
N ALA A 92 -24.02 14.65 0.31
CA ALA A 92 -25.42 14.41 0.62
C ALA A 92 -26.16 13.69 -0.51
N ASN A 93 -26.78 12.56 -0.17
CA ASN A 93 -27.72 11.82 -1.01
C ASN A 93 -27.05 11.19 -2.25
N THR A 94 -26.11 10.28 -2.00
CA THR A 94 -25.36 9.51 -3.02
C THR A 94 -26.23 8.50 -3.77
N ALA A 95 -27.39 8.14 -3.21
CA ALA A 95 -28.35 7.26 -3.85
C ALA A 95 -29.16 7.97 -4.95
N GLY A 96 -29.27 7.33 -6.10
CA GLY A 96 -30.12 7.75 -7.22
C GLY A 96 -29.35 8.11 -8.49
N GLY A 97 -30.10 8.27 -9.58
CA GLY A 97 -29.57 8.63 -10.88
C GLY A 97 -29.52 10.15 -11.12
N LEU A 98 -29.54 10.54 -12.40
CA LEU A 98 -29.50 11.93 -12.86
C LEU A 98 -30.50 12.83 -12.10
N ARG A 99 -30.12 14.07 -11.82
CA ARG A 99 -30.97 15.06 -11.12
C ARG A 99 -31.90 15.78 -12.07
N SER A 100 -31.46 16.03 -13.29
CA SER A 100 -32.27 16.53 -14.39
C SER A 100 -32.18 15.60 -15.61
N ALA A 101 -33.06 15.80 -16.59
CA ALA A 101 -32.94 15.11 -17.86
C ALA A 101 -31.81 15.74 -18.67
N ILE A 102 -30.99 14.91 -19.30
CA ILE A 102 -29.90 15.32 -20.17
C ILE A 102 -30.26 15.01 -21.63
N ALA A 103 -29.82 15.87 -22.54
CA ALA A 103 -30.04 15.68 -23.98
C ALA A 103 -28.99 14.73 -24.57
N ASP A 104 -29.25 14.27 -25.79
CA ASP A 104 -28.20 13.75 -26.66
C ASP A 104 -27.13 14.82 -26.91
N PHE A 105 -25.91 14.38 -27.19
CA PHE A 105 -24.73 15.22 -27.44
C PHE A 105 -24.37 16.15 -26.28
N THR A 106 -24.83 15.82 -25.07
CA THR A 106 -24.42 16.54 -23.87
C THR A 106 -22.94 16.31 -23.65
N ASN A 107 -22.18 17.41 -23.53
CA ASN A 107 -20.77 17.37 -23.17
C ASN A 107 -20.59 16.65 -21.82
N VAL A 108 -19.44 16.01 -21.64
CA VAL A 108 -19.15 15.29 -20.40
C VAL A 108 -17.76 15.66 -19.93
N ARG A 109 -17.64 16.13 -18.68
CA ARG A 109 -16.35 16.22 -18.01
C ARG A 109 -16.15 14.97 -17.17
N ARG A 110 -14.99 14.34 -17.30
CA ARG A 110 -14.52 13.21 -16.50
C ARG A 110 -13.34 13.66 -15.64
N ARG A 111 -13.34 13.24 -14.38
CA ARG A 111 -12.25 13.39 -13.42
C ARG A 111 -11.91 12.05 -12.81
N TRP A 112 -10.64 11.86 -12.51
CA TRP A 112 -10.18 10.72 -11.74
C TRP A 112 -10.80 10.71 -10.33
N GLU A 113 -11.05 9.51 -9.78
CA GLU A 113 -11.61 9.28 -8.43
C GLU A 113 -10.93 10.11 -7.33
N TYR A 114 -9.60 10.28 -7.42
CA TYR A 114 -8.79 10.97 -6.40
C TYR A 114 -8.30 12.36 -6.85
N TYR A 115 -8.96 12.97 -7.84
CA TYR A 115 -8.60 14.28 -8.38
C TYR A 115 -8.44 15.34 -7.28
N ASP A 116 -9.32 15.34 -6.29
CA ASP A 116 -9.35 16.32 -5.19
C ASP A 116 -8.21 16.15 -4.17
N GLN A 117 -7.45 15.05 -4.26
CA GLN A 117 -6.34 14.76 -3.35
C GLN A 117 -5.02 15.42 -3.78
N PHE A 118 -4.99 16.01 -4.97
CA PHE A 118 -3.82 16.62 -5.59
C PHE A 118 -4.09 18.07 -5.99
N ASP A 119 -3.08 18.94 -5.87
CA ASP A 119 -3.21 20.37 -6.17
C ASP A 119 -3.31 20.68 -7.67
N GLY A 120 -3.03 19.70 -8.53
CA GLY A 120 -3.08 19.87 -9.97
C GLY A 120 -2.75 18.61 -10.76
N ALA A 121 -2.96 18.70 -12.07
CA ALA A 121 -2.73 17.60 -12.99
C ALA A 121 -1.23 17.25 -13.13
N PRO A 122 -0.87 15.98 -13.39
CA PRO A 122 0.50 15.63 -13.72
C PRO A 122 0.98 16.36 -14.98
N GLY A 123 2.16 16.98 -14.92
CA GLY A 123 2.75 17.74 -16.02
C GLY A 123 4.11 17.17 -16.42
N THR A 124 5.15 17.96 -16.20
CA THR A 124 6.54 17.59 -16.42
C THR A 124 7.42 18.22 -15.36
N SER A 125 8.35 17.42 -14.84
CA SER A 125 9.30 17.88 -13.84
C SER A 125 10.20 18.98 -14.42
N THR A 126 10.51 20.00 -13.59
CA THR A 126 11.36 21.13 -14.01
C THR A 126 12.72 20.66 -14.53
N TRP A 127 13.26 19.60 -13.94
CA TRP A 127 14.54 19.01 -14.31
C TRP A 127 14.54 18.40 -15.71
N VAL A 128 13.46 17.70 -16.08
CA VAL A 128 13.28 17.11 -17.42
C VAL A 128 13.04 18.22 -18.43
N ASN A 129 12.13 19.16 -18.16
CA ASN A 129 11.85 20.29 -19.04
C ASN A 129 13.13 21.07 -19.41
N ALA A 130 13.98 21.36 -18.43
CA ALA A 130 15.22 22.11 -18.65
C ALA A 130 16.24 21.39 -19.56
N ARG A 131 16.14 20.06 -19.70
CA ARG A 131 17.13 19.23 -20.44
C ARG A 131 16.63 18.73 -21.78
N SER A 132 15.35 18.40 -21.89
CA SER A 132 14.75 17.87 -23.12
C SER A 132 13.87 18.87 -23.85
N GLY A 133 13.45 19.96 -23.18
CA GLY A 133 12.43 20.87 -23.70
C GLY A 133 11.01 20.29 -23.70
N VAL A 134 10.80 19.08 -23.14
CA VAL A 134 9.48 18.45 -22.98
C VAL A 134 8.64 19.27 -21.99
N SER A 135 7.40 19.58 -22.34
CA SER A 135 6.48 20.36 -21.49
C SER A 135 5.34 19.55 -20.84
N SER A 136 5.19 18.27 -21.18
CA SER A 136 4.18 17.38 -20.58
C SER A 136 4.55 15.90 -20.71
N GLY A 137 4.05 15.07 -19.78
CA GLY A 137 3.96 13.61 -19.94
C GLY A 137 4.96 12.79 -19.10
N ASP A 138 5.86 13.47 -18.39
CA ASP A 138 6.84 12.84 -17.52
C ASP A 138 6.27 12.51 -16.14
N GLU A 139 5.49 13.44 -15.58
CA GLU A 139 5.00 13.30 -14.21
C GLU A 139 3.79 12.36 -14.12
N MET A 140 3.65 11.76 -12.95
CA MET A 140 2.50 10.96 -12.55
C MET A 140 2.19 11.14 -11.08
N HIS A 141 0.94 10.87 -10.73
CA HIS A 141 0.47 10.82 -9.35
C HIS A 141 0.15 9.38 -8.97
N ILE A 142 0.51 8.99 -7.75
CA ILE A 142 0.21 7.67 -7.19
C ILE A 142 -0.45 7.88 -5.83
N ILE A 143 -1.50 7.11 -5.56
CA ILE A 143 -2.17 7.08 -4.27
C ILE A 143 -2.30 5.64 -3.78
N VAL A 144 -2.08 5.45 -2.48
CA VAL A 144 -2.24 4.17 -1.79
C VAL A 144 -3.37 4.31 -0.80
N VAL A 145 -4.36 3.43 -0.90
CA VAL A 145 -5.60 3.47 -0.13
C VAL A 145 -5.79 2.14 0.59
N ASP A 146 -6.27 2.21 1.82
CA ASP A 146 -6.83 1.07 2.55
C ASP A 146 -8.25 0.81 2.06
N GLU A 147 -8.39 -0.03 1.04
CA GLU A 147 -9.67 -0.33 0.39
C GLU A 147 -10.70 -0.92 1.36
N ASP A 148 -10.26 -1.88 2.18
CA ASP A 148 -11.15 -2.65 3.07
C ASP A 148 -11.17 -2.14 4.52
N GLY A 149 -10.28 -1.21 4.88
CA GLY A 149 -10.17 -0.68 6.24
C GLY A 149 -9.38 -1.58 7.19
N GLY A 150 -8.70 -2.61 6.68
CA GLY A 150 -7.98 -3.58 7.50
C GLY A 150 -6.67 -3.05 8.10
N ILE A 151 -6.18 -1.90 7.63
CA ILE A 151 -4.90 -1.31 8.05
C ILE A 151 -5.12 -0.13 8.99
N SER A 152 -5.97 0.80 8.58
CA SER A 152 -6.30 2.04 9.28
C SER A 152 -7.50 1.90 10.22
N GLY A 153 -8.37 0.91 9.97
CA GLY A 153 -9.67 0.77 10.62
C GLY A 153 -10.82 1.45 9.88
N THR A 154 -10.54 2.21 8.81
CA THR A 154 -11.55 2.92 8.00
C THR A 154 -11.43 2.53 6.53
N PRO A 155 -12.47 1.92 5.92
CA PRO A 155 -12.46 1.64 4.48
C PRO A 155 -12.37 2.92 3.64
N GLY A 156 -11.50 2.90 2.63
CA GLY A 156 -11.22 4.03 1.75
C GLY A 156 -10.25 5.07 2.32
N GLU A 157 -9.59 4.80 3.45
CA GLU A 157 -8.63 5.74 4.02
C GLU A 157 -7.35 5.83 3.17
N ILE A 158 -6.91 7.06 2.89
CA ILE A 158 -5.70 7.31 2.12
C ILE A 158 -4.49 7.17 3.03
N LEU A 159 -3.61 6.22 2.71
CA LEU A 159 -2.40 5.91 3.49
C LEU A 159 -1.19 6.72 3.00
N GLU A 160 -1.01 6.82 1.68
CA GLU A 160 0.10 7.56 1.07
C GLU A 160 -0.34 8.32 -0.18
N LYS A 161 0.29 9.48 -0.40
CA LYS A 161 0.11 10.30 -1.60
C LYS A 161 1.45 10.68 -2.18
N TRP A 162 1.60 10.43 -3.48
CA TRP A 162 2.81 10.71 -4.24
C TRP A 162 2.45 11.60 -5.42
N THR A 163 2.99 12.82 -5.42
CA THR A 163 2.60 13.87 -6.39
C THR A 163 3.80 14.20 -7.28
N GLY A 164 3.57 14.28 -8.59
CA GLY A 164 4.56 14.78 -9.54
C GLY A 164 5.81 13.90 -9.67
N LEU A 165 5.67 12.59 -9.44
CA LEU A 165 6.77 11.65 -9.60
C LEU A 165 7.08 11.48 -11.08
N SER A 166 8.37 11.44 -11.43
CA SER A 166 8.84 11.33 -12.80
C SER A 166 8.94 9.88 -13.25
N LYS A 167 8.59 9.62 -14.52
CA LYS A 167 8.81 8.33 -15.19
C LYS A 167 10.24 8.19 -15.73
N VAL A 168 10.95 9.31 -15.89
CA VAL A 168 12.38 9.36 -16.27
C VAL A 168 13.26 8.94 -15.09
N SER A 169 14.24 8.06 -15.34
CA SER A 169 15.09 7.46 -14.30
C SER A 169 16.14 8.42 -13.69
N ASP A 170 16.63 9.39 -14.45
CA ASP A 170 17.61 10.36 -13.98
C ASP A 170 17.00 11.69 -13.49
N ALA A 171 15.66 11.78 -13.44
CA ALA A 171 14.97 12.97 -12.97
C ALA A 171 15.26 13.28 -11.49
N ARG A 172 15.26 14.58 -11.19
CA ARG A 172 15.49 15.10 -9.84
C ARG A 172 14.42 16.12 -9.46
N SER A 173 14.14 16.22 -8.17
CA SER A 173 13.30 17.28 -7.61
C SER A 173 14.01 18.64 -7.70
N ALA A 174 13.31 19.73 -7.36
CA ALA A 174 13.92 21.06 -7.30
C ALA A 174 15.05 21.14 -6.25
N GLU A 175 14.99 20.30 -5.22
CA GLU A 175 15.98 20.17 -4.14
C GLU A 175 17.11 19.18 -4.48
N GLY A 176 17.05 18.52 -5.65
CA GLY A 176 18.07 17.60 -6.13
C GLY A 176 17.93 16.15 -5.66
N ALA A 177 16.84 15.79 -4.97
CA ALA A 177 16.53 14.41 -4.63
C ALA A 177 16.11 13.59 -5.87
N ALA A 178 16.24 12.26 -5.83
CA ALA A 178 15.74 11.40 -6.90
C ALA A 178 14.21 11.55 -7.01
N ASN A 179 13.71 11.94 -8.19
CA ASN A 179 12.28 12.08 -8.46
C ASN A 179 11.73 10.94 -9.33
N TYR A 180 12.58 9.99 -9.69
CA TYR A 180 12.15 8.80 -10.40
C TYR A 180 11.23 7.97 -9.51
N TYR A 181 10.03 7.64 -10.00
CA TYR A 181 8.98 7.09 -9.16
C TYR A 181 9.37 5.78 -8.48
N ALA A 182 10.16 4.91 -9.14
CA ALA A 182 10.62 3.66 -8.54
C ALA A 182 11.59 3.91 -7.37
N ASP A 183 12.52 4.85 -7.51
CA ASP A 183 13.49 5.21 -6.44
C ASP A 183 12.80 5.95 -5.28
N ALA A 184 11.85 6.83 -5.60
CA ALA A 184 11.06 7.55 -4.62
C ALA A 184 10.22 6.58 -3.77
N LEU A 185 9.55 5.61 -4.41
CA LEU A 185 8.83 4.56 -3.70
C LEU A 185 9.77 3.65 -2.90
N TYR A 186 10.90 3.24 -3.48
CA TYR A 186 11.88 2.40 -2.78
C TYR A 186 12.36 3.00 -1.45
N SER A 187 12.60 4.31 -1.45
CA SER A 187 13.19 5.01 -0.31
C SER A 187 12.18 5.57 0.68
N GLY A 188 10.93 5.81 0.27
CA GLY A 188 9.96 6.51 1.10
C GLY A 188 8.60 5.85 1.30
N SER A 189 8.26 4.79 0.55
CA SER A 189 7.00 4.06 0.75
C SER A 189 7.11 3.08 1.91
N SER A 190 6.11 3.07 2.78
CA SER A 190 5.96 2.14 3.89
C SER A 190 5.01 0.98 3.57
N TYR A 191 4.21 1.08 2.50
CA TYR A 191 3.15 0.11 2.19
C TYR A 191 3.39 -0.70 0.91
N ILE A 192 4.05 -0.11 -0.09
CA ILE A 192 4.24 -0.74 -1.40
C ILE A 192 5.70 -0.74 -1.83
N TYR A 193 6.04 -1.75 -2.64
CA TYR A 193 7.32 -1.84 -3.33
C TYR A 193 7.07 -2.00 -4.83
N TRP A 194 7.71 -1.17 -5.64
CA TRP A 194 7.59 -1.24 -7.09
C TRP A 194 8.35 -2.46 -7.65
N MET A 195 7.72 -3.21 -8.55
CA MET A 195 8.32 -4.41 -9.16
C MET A 195 8.57 -4.26 -10.67
N ASP A 196 7.56 -3.83 -11.43
CA ASP A 196 7.66 -3.73 -12.89
C ASP A 196 6.88 -2.54 -13.43
N HIS A 197 7.27 -2.06 -14.61
CA HIS A 197 6.60 -0.98 -15.31
C HIS A 197 5.22 -1.41 -15.81
N PRO A 198 4.23 -0.51 -15.88
CA PRO A 198 3.01 -0.79 -16.62
C PRO A 198 3.37 -1.18 -18.06
N ALA A 199 2.68 -2.18 -18.61
CA ALA A 199 2.95 -2.71 -19.96
C ALA A 199 2.45 -1.76 -21.06
N VAL A 200 3.03 -0.55 -21.12
CA VAL A 200 2.76 0.50 -22.08
C VAL A 200 4.04 0.82 -22.84
N ASN A 201 3.95 1.00 -24.16
CA ASN A 201 5.11 1.25 -25.00
C ASN A 201 5.54 2.73 -24.96
N THR A 202 5.86 3.24 -23.77
CA THR A 202 6.09 4.68 -23.53
C THR A 202 7.43 5.01 -22.87
N GLY A 203 8.31 4.01 -22.70
CA GLY A 203 9.71 4.24 -22.31
C GLY A 203 9.92 4.60 -20.85
N TYR A 204 9.10 4.06 -19.94
CA TYR A 204 9.34 4.14 -18.49
C TYR A 204 10.76 3.68 -18.15
N GLY A 205 11.42 4.39 -17.23
CA GLY A 205 12.77 4.05 -16.78
C GLY A 205 13.91 4.47 -17.72
N ASN A 206 13.61 4.99 -18.91
CA ASN A 206 14.63 5.60 -19.77
C ASN A 206 15.16 6.90 -19.17
N ASP A 207 16.42 7.23 -19.47
CA ASP A 207 17.02 8.52 -19.12
C ASP A 207 16.51 9.63 -20.05
N VAL A 208 16.70 10.88 -19.63
CA VAL A 208 16.22 12.06 -20.38
C VAL A 208 16.82 12.18 -21.78
N ALA A 209 18.05 11.69 -21.99
CA ALA A 209 18.75 11.78 -23.26
C ALA A 209 18.15 10.83 -24.31
N THR A 210 17.81 9.61 -23.89
CA THR A 210 17.13 8.60 -24.69
C THR A 210 15.71 9.05 -24.98
N GLN A 211 15.02 9.57 -23.96
CA GLN A 211 13.64 10.03 -24.09
C GLN A 211 13.44 11.32 -24.88
N GLY A 212 14.44 12.21 -24.91
CA GLY A 212 14.38 13.47 -25.67
C GLY A 212 14.15 13.28 -27.18
N THR A 213 14.33 12.07 -27.71
CA THR A 213 14.06 11.72 -29.13
C THR A 213 12.68 11.09 -29.36
N THR A 214 12.02 10.61 -28.30
CA THR A 214 10.67 10.03 -28.29
C THR A 214 9.86 10.73 -27.20
N LEU A 215 9.68 12.04 -27.36
CA LEU A 215 8.79 12.84 -26.51
C LEU A 215 7.46 12.11 -26.36
N TYR A 216 7.02 11.87 -25.12
CA TYR A 216 5.81 11.14 -24.73
C TYR A 216 4.60 11.41 -25.64
N SER A 217 4.48 10.67 -26.74
CA SER A 217 3.24 10.55 -27.50
C SER A 217 2.40 9.41 -26.92
N ALA A 218 2.37 9.31 -25.59
CA ALA A 218 1.69 8.28 -24.81
C ALA A 218 0.16 8.48 -24.85
N SER A 219 -0.40 8.40 -26.06
CA SER A 219 -1.84 8.41 -26.33
C SER A 219 -2.56 7.22 -25.67
N ALA A 220 -1.83 6.22 -25.19
CA ALA A 220 -2.35 4.96 -24.66
C ALA A 220 -2.21 4.77 -23.14
N GLU A 221 -1.56 5.68 -22.42
CA GLU A 221 -1.53 5.60 -20.96
C GLU A 221 -2.90 5.93 -20.38
N VAL A 222 -3.38 5.08 -19.49
CA VAL A 222 -4.69 5.19 -18.83
C VAL A 222 -4.51 5.06 -17.32
N ILE A 223 -5.49 5.56 -16.55
CA ILE A 223 -5.54 5.31 -15.10
C ILE A 223 -5.40 3.82 -14.85
N THR A 224 -4.49 3.45 -13.97
CA THR A 224 -4.34 2.06 -13.53
C THR A 224 -4.68 2.00 -12.06
N SER A 225 -5.66 1.17 -11.71
CA SER A 225 -6.05 0.89 -10.33
C SER A 225 -5.93 -0.60 -10.08
N VAL A 226 -5.19 -0.98 -9.04
CA VAL A 226 -4.93 -2.37 -8.69
C VAL A 226 -5.24 -2.56 -7.22
N SER A 227 -6.22 -3.41 -6.94
CA SER A 227 -6.43 -4.00 -5.62
C SER A 227 -5.47 -5.18 -5.47
N LEU A 228 -4.61 -5.13 -4.45
CA LEU A 228 -3.69 -6.22 -4.19
C LEU A 228 -4.47 -7.44 -3.68
N THR A 229 -4.16 -8.60 -4.25
CA THR A 229 -4.79 -9.86 -3.87
C THR A 229 -3.76 -10.97 -3.81
N GLY A 230 -4.12 -12.10 -3.20
CA GLY A 230 -3.25 -13.29 -3.17
C GLY A 230 -2.09 -13.20 -2.19
N GLY A 231 -1.96 -12.13 -1.41
CA GLY A 231 -1.08 -12.07 -0.25
C GLY A 231 -1.49 -13.13 0.77
N VAL A 232 -0.50 -13.78 1.38
CA VAL A 232 -0.67 -14.77 2.43
C VAL A 232 0.27 -14.38 3.56
N ASP A 233 -0.29 -14.18 4.76
CA ASP A 233 0.53 -14.04 5.95
C ASP A 233 0.86 -15.45 6.45
N ASP A 234 2.13 -15.72 6.70
CA ASP A 234 2.56 -16.91 7.42
C ASP A 234 2.96 -16.54 8.85
N TYR A 235 2.12 -16.94 9.81
CA TYR A 235 2.35 -16.73 11.24
C TYR A 235 2.96 -17.98 11.92
N ALA A 236 3.17 -19.07 11.18
CA ALA A 236 3.64 -20.34 11.69
C ALA A 236 5.12 -20.56 11.31
N LEU A 237 5.99 -19.74 11.88
CA LEU A 237 7.43 -19.82 11.63
C LEU A 237 8.01 -21.18 12.06
N THR A 238 8.70 -21.83 11.14
CA THR A 238 9.49 -23.04 11.41
C THR A 238 10.69 -22.74 12.30
N ALA A 239 11.23 -23.76 12.98
CA ALA A 239 12.45 -23.60 13.78
C ALA A 239 13.65 -23.12 12.93
N GLY A 240 13.70 -23.48 11.65
CA GLY A 240 14.72 -23.01 10.71
C GLY A 240 14.61 -21.50 10.46
N GLU A 241 13.42 -21.00 10.14
CA GLU A 241 13.20 -19.57 9.90
C GLU A 241 13.45 -18.71 11.15
N GLN A 242 13.09 -19.23 12.32
CA GLN A 242 13.42 -18.58 13.60
C GLN A 242 14.93 -18.49 13.81
N LYS A 243 15.68 -19.54 13.48
CA LYS A 243 17.14 -19.54 13.53
C LYS A 243 17.73 -18.55 12.52
N ASP A 244 17.23 -18.52 11.29
CA ASP A 244 17.69 -17.57 10.28
C ASP A 244 17.47 -16.11 10.73
N GLY A 245 16.38 -15.84 11.44
CA GLY A 245 16.14 -14.55 12.09
C GLY A 245 17.17 -14.21 13.18
N ILE A 246 17.52 -15.17 14.04
CA ILE A 246 18.57 -15.00 15.08
C ILE A 246 19.94 -14.79 14.42
N ASP A 247 20.25 -15.52 13.36
CA ASP A 247 21.54 -15.50 12.69
C ASP A 247 21.84 -14.15 12.02
N ARG A 248 20.83 -13.35 11.68
CA ARG A 248 21.01 -11.97 11.21
C ARG A 248 21.67 -11.07 12.25
N PHE A 249 21.58 -11.42 13.52
CA PHE A 249 22.23 -10.70 14.62
C PHE A 249 23.59 -11.29 14.97
N LYS A 250 24.18 -12.20 14.19
CA LYS A 250 25.50 -12.77 14.51
C LYS A 250 26.68 -11.84 14.22
N ASP A 251 26.52 -10.92 13.28
CA ASP A 251 27.62 -10.06 12.84
C ASP A 251 27.84 -8.86 13.77
N THR A 252 28.93 -8.90 14.53
CA THR A 252 29.31 -7.88 15.51
C THR A 252 29.79 -6.58 14.90
N GLU A 253 30.16 -6.58 13.61
CA GLU A 253 30.66 -5.38 12.94
C GLU A 253 29.53 -4.52 12.37
N THR A 254 28.43 -5.15 11.98
CA THR A 254 27.30 -4.46 11.32
C THR A 254 26.12 -4.19 12.25
N VAL A 255 25.94 -4.98 13.31
CA VAL A 255 24.80 -4.86 14.22
C VAL A 255 25.28 -4.75 15.66
N ASP A 256 24.94 -3.64 16.31
CA ASP A 256 25.11 -3.46 17.75
C ASP A 256 23.88 -4.00 18.50
N LEU A 257 24.11 -4.89 19.45
CA LEU A 257 23.08 -5.56 20.23
C LEU A 257 23.61 -5.87 21.62
N ASN A 258 23.00 -5.29 22.66
CA ASN A 258 23.41 -5.56 24.04
C ASN A 258 22.55 -6.62 24.73
N LEU A 259 21.23 -6.62 24.46
CA LEU A 259 20.25 -7.48 25.14
C LEU A 259 19.39 -8.17 24.10
N PHE A 260 19.44 -9.50 24.04
CA PHE A 260 18.63 -10.29 23.13
C PHE A 260 17.42 -10.88 23.87
N ILE A 261 16.22 -10.52 23.43
CA ILE A 261 14.96 -11.01 24.01
C ILE A 261 14.49 -12.22 23.19
N CYS A 262 14.54 -13.43 23.77
CA CYS A 262 14.14 -14.64 23.06
C CYS A 262 12.61 -14.73 22.84
N GLY A 263 11.81 -14.08 23.69
CA GLY A 263 10.35 -14.18 23.70
C GLY A 263 9.89 -15.60 24.06
N LYS A 264 8.77 -16.05 23.47
CA LYS A 264 8.35 -17.45 23.60
C LYS A 264 9.31 -18.31 22.80
N ALA A 265 9.90 -19.30 23.45
CA ALA A 265 10.92 -20.16 22.86
C ALA A 265 10.71 -21.61 23.31
N ASP A 266 10.90 -22.52 22.38
CA ASP A 266 11.20 -23.91 22.72
C ASP A 266 12.70 -24.04 23.02
N SER A 267 13.14 -25.24 23.40
CA SER A 267 14.55 -25.52 23.68
C SER A 267 15.47 -25.24 22.49
N THR A 268 14.99 -25.42 21.24
CA THR A 268 15.79 -25.21 20.03
C THR A 268 16.06 -23.73 19.81
N LYS A 269 15.03 -22.88 19.86
CA LYS A 269 15.16 -21.43 19.71
C LYS A 269 15.99 -20.83 20.86
N ALA A 270 15.78 -21.29 22.09
CA ALA A 270 16.55 -20.86 23.24
C ALA A 270 18.04 -21.21 23.08
N GLY A 271 18.36 -22.43 22.64
CA GLY A 271 19.73 -22.85 22.35
C GLY A 271 20.39 -21.95 21.29
N ASN A 272 19.72 -21.70 20.17
CA ASN A 272 20.25 -20.83 19.11
C ASN A 272 20.54 -19.39 19.60
N ALA A 273 19.67 -18.84 20.45
CA ALA A 273 19.87 -17.51 21.03
C ALA A 273 21.07 -17.45 21.98
N LEU A 274 21.25 -18.49 22.81
CA LEU A 274 22.39 -18.61 23.72
C LEU A 274 23.70 -18.78 22.96
N ASP A 275 23.72 -19.64 21.94
CA ASP A 275 24.90 -19.86 21.10
C ASP A 275 25.31 -18.55 20.39
N MET A 276 24.34 -17.82 19.82
CA MET A 276 24.59 -16.51 19.18
C MET A 276 25.24 -15.51 20.15
N CYS A 277 24.70 -15.34 21.36
CA CYS A 277 25.27 -14.41 22.33
C CYS A 277 26.64 -14.88 22.86
N THR A 278 26.84 -16.20 22.97
CA THR A 278 28.10 -16.81 23.39
C THR A 278 29.21 -16.61 22.38
N ASP A 279 28.88 -16.70 21.08
CA ASP A 279 29.84 -16.51 19.99
C ASP A 279 30.27 -15.04 19.88
N ARG A 280 29.30 -14.12 19.94
CA ARG A 280 29.57 -12.68 19.81
C ARG A 280 30.21 -12.04 21.03
N LYS A 281 29.85 -12.50 22.23
CA LYS A 281 30.37 -12.03 23.53
C LYS A 281 30.11 -10.56 23.88
N ASP A 282 29.23 -9.90 23.13
CA ASP A 282 28.83 -8.50 23.32
C ASP A 282 27.33 -8.34 23.65
N ALA A 283 26.59 -9.45 23.74
CA ALA A 283 25.17 -9.50 24.03
C ALA A 283 24.84 -10.53 25.13
N VAL A 284 23.72 -10.34 25.83
CA VAL A 284 23.16 -11.32 26.77
C VAL A 284 21.78 -11.78 26.30
N ALA A 285 21.59 -13.10 26.20
CA ALA A 285 20.31 -13.71 25.84
C ALA A 285 19.41 -13.88 27.07
N PHE A 286 18.19 -13.35 26.99
CA PHE A 286 17.16 -13.52 28.02
C PHE A 286 16.16 -14.60 27.60
N VAL A 287 16.10 -15.68 28.38
CA VAL A 287 15.27 -16.87 28.08
C VAL A 287 14.35 -17.18 29.27
N SER A 288 13.06 -17.29 28.97
CA SER A 288 12.03 -17.79 29.90
C SER A 288 11.79 -19.29 29.67
N PRO A 289 11.29 -20.03 30.67
CA PRO A 289 10.87 -21.42 30.47
C PRO A 289 9.70 -21.54 29.48
N GLU A 290 9.29 -22.77 29.15
CA GLU A 290 8.09 -22.99 28.36
C GLU A 290 6.81 -22.71 29.16
N LEU A 291 5.77 -22.22 28.49
CA LEU A 291 4.49 -21.89 29.13
C LEU A 291 3.92 -23.09 29.90
N SER A 292 4.01 -24.29 29.32
CA SER A 292 3.52 -25.54 29.90
C SER A 292 4.25 -25.99 31.17
N ASP A 293 5.48 -25.52 31.36
CA ASP A 293 6.28 -25.89 32.53
C ASP A 293 5.87 -25.11 33.78
N VAL A 294 5.23 -23.95 33.58
CA VAL A 294 4.92 -23.00 34.65
C VAL A 294 3.42 -22.75 34.78
N VAL A 295 2.72 -22.47 33.69
CA VAL A 295 1.30 -22.08 33.73
C VAL A 295 0.41 -23.32 33.75
N ASN A 296 -0.66 -23.26 34.56
CA ASN A 296 -1.63 -24.35 34.76
C ASN A 296 -1.03 -25.66 35.31
N VAL A 297 0.11 -25.59 36.00
CA VAL A 297 0.70 -26.72 36.72
C VAL A 297 0.21 -26.70 38.17
N ALA A 298 -0.31 -27.84 38.66
CA ALA A 298 -1.08 -27.90 39.91
C ALA A 298 -0.26 -27.73 41.21
N ASN A 299 1.06 -27.93 41.17
CA ASN A 299 1.91 -27.87 42.36
C ASN A 299 3.26 -27.22 42.02
N GLU A 300 3.71 -26.34 42.91
CA GLU A 300 4.99 -25.60 42.87
C GLU A 300 6.22 -26.51 42.78
N VAL A 301 6.18 -27.69 43.40
CA VAL A 301 7.28 -28.67 43.33
C VAL A 301 7.45 -29.19 41.89
N THR A 302 6.33 -29.45 41.21
CA THR A 302 6.33 -29.88 39.81
C THR A 302 6.77 -28.75 38.90
N GLN A 303 6.27 -27.52 39.11
CA GLN A 303 6.73 -26.34 38.36
C GLN A 303 8.25 -26.16 38.46
N THR A 304 8.79 -26.22 39.68
CA THR A 304 10.23 -26.10 39.92
C THR A 304 11.01 -27.20 39.20
N SER A 305 10.53 -28.44 39.25
CA SER A 305 11.16 -29.57 38.56
C SER A 305 11.15 -29.41 37.04
N ASN A 306 10.05 -28.91 36.46
CA ASN A 306 9.93 -28.71 35.01
C ASN A 306 10.87 -27.60 34.53
N VAL A 307 10.85 -26.43 35.19
CA VAL A 307 11.73 -25.30 34.88
C VAL A 307 13.20 -25.70 34.98
N LYS A 308 13.56 -26.44 36.03
CA LYS A 308 14.92 -26.98 36.17
C LYS A 308 15.28 -27.92 35.02
N ALA A 309 14.38 -28.85 34.66
CA ALA A 309 14.63 -29.79 33.57
C ALA A 309 14.79 -29.09 32.21
N TYR A 310 14.02 -28.03 31.95
CA TYR A 310 14.15 -27.21 30.76
C TYR A 310 15.54 -26.54 30.67
N PHE A 311 15.96 -25.84 31.73
CA PHE A 311 17.25 -25.13 31.71
C PHE A 311 18.46 -26.06 31.80
N ASP A 312 18.36 -27.21 32.48
CA ASP A 312 19.43 -28.22 32.53
C ASP A 312 19.76 -28.80 31.14
N ALA A 313 18.81 -28.74 30.20
CA ALA A 313 18.99 -29.22 28.83
C ALA A 313 19.68 -28.20 27.91
N LEU A 314 19.78 -26.93 28.32
CA LEU A 314 20.41 -25.86 27.52
C LEU A 314 21.92 -25.80 27.73
N THR A 315 22.63 -25.27 26.74
CA THR A 315 24.08 -25.05 26.83
C THR A 315 24.42 -24.06 27.94
N SER A 316 25.34 -24.44 28.82
CA SER A 316 25.83 -23.55 29.88
C SER A 316 26.70 -22.42 29.29
N THR A 317 26.33 -21.17 29.57
CA THR A 317 27.06 -19.97 29.10
C THR A 317 26.94 -18.82 30.10
N SER A 318 27.95 -17.94 30.13
CA SER A 318 27.90 -16.68 30.90
C SER A 318 27.12 -15.57 30.20
N TYR A 319 26.71 -15.78 28.94
CA TYR A 319 25.97 -14.81 28.12
C TYR A 319 24.47 -15.13 28.05
N GLY A 320 23.97 -15.92 29.01
CA GLY A 320 22.57 -16.29 29.14
C GLY A 320 22.01 -15.87 30.50
N MET A 321 20.81 -15.31 30.49
CA MET A 321 20.00 -14.99 31.67
C MET A 321 18.72 -15.81 31.59
N PHE A 322 18.47 -16.58 32.64
CA PHE A 322 17.29 -17.41 32.79
C PHE A 322 16.35 -16.81 33.84
N ASP A 323 15.13 -16.50 33.43
CA ASP A 323 14.06 -16.16 34.36
C ASP A 323 13.22 -17.40 34.73
N SER A 324 12.29 -17.25 35.67
CA SER A 324 11.58 -18.38 36.26
C SER A 324 10.13 -18.53 35.82
N GLY A 325 9.60 -17.72 34.88
CA GLY A 325 8.17 -17.86 34.57
C GLY A 325 7.54 -16.90 33.57
N TYR A 326 6.21 -16.76 33.70
CA TYR A 326 5.37 -15.95 32.81
C TYR A 326 4.65 -14.89 33.61
N LYS A 327 4.51 -13.69 33.01
CA LYS A 327 3.68 -12.61 33.52
C LYS A 327 2.25 -12.77 32.98
N TYR A 328 1.27 -12.60 33.87
CA TYR A 328 -0.12 -12.43 33.46
C TYR A 328 -0.45 -10.95 33.38
N THR A 329 -0.82 -10.46 32.20
CA THR A 329 -1.09 -9.04 31.97
C THR A 329 -2.33 -8.84 31.11
N TYR A 330 -2.97 -7.68 31.28
CA TYR A 330 -4.07 -7.25 30.43
C TYR A 330 -3.53 -6.81 29.05
N ASP A 331 -4.09 -7.38 27.99
CA ASP A 331 -3.85 -7.01 26.60
C ASP A 331 -4.96 -6.05 26.15
N LYS A 332 -4.62 -4.76 26.07
CA LYS A 332 -5.56 -3.69 25.68
C LYS A 332 -6.07 -3.81 24.24
N TYR A 333 -5.38 -4.55 23.37
CA TYR A 333 -5.74 -4.68 21.96
C TYR A 333 -6.81 -5.74 21.75
N ASN A 334 -6.74 -6.83 22.53
CA ASN A 334 -7.68 -7.94 22.45
C ASN A 334 -8.67 -7.98 23.62
N ASP A 335 -8.68 -6.95 24.48
CA ASP A 335 -9.51 -6.83 25.69
C ASP A 335 -9.57 -8.11 26.54
N THR A 336 -8.41 -8.75 26.72
CA THR A 336 -8.29 -10.02 27.44
C THR A 336 -7.02 -10.07 28.25
N TYR A 337 -7.00 -10.90 29.30
CA TYR A 337 -5.78 -11.17 30.04
C TYR A 337 -5.01 -12.33 29.41
N ARG A 338 -3.71 -12.16 29.18
CA ARG A 338 -2.84 -13.19 28.58
C ARG A 338 -1.56 -13.42 29.37
N TRP A 339 -1.02 -14.63 29.23
CA TRP A 339 0.31 -14.98 29.71
C TRP A 339 1.37 -14.60 28.67
N ILE A 340 2.41 -13.90 29.10
CA ILE A 340 3.58 -13.56 28.28
C ILE A 340 4.88 -13.98 28.99
N PRO A 341 5.91 -14.43 28.26
CA PRO A 341 7.20 -14.80 28.84
C PRO A 341 7.84 -13.57 29.52
N LEU A 342 8.50 -13.78 30.66
CA LEU A 342 9.00 -12.71 31.51
C LEU A 342 10.33 -12.11 30.99
N ASN A 343 11.03 -12.79 30.09
CA ASN A 343 12.34 -12.38 29.56
C ASN A 343 12.35 -10.97 28.99
N GLY A 344 11.28 -10.53 28.33
CA GLY A 344 11.17 -9.16 27.82
C GLY A 344 11.17 -8.09 28.93
N ASP A 345 10.49 -8.36 30.05
CA ASP A 345 10.49 -7.44 31.19
C ASP A 345 11.86 -7.44 31.89
N MET A 346 12.50 -8.61 32.04
CA MET A 346 13.82 -8.72 32.67
C MET A 346 14.90 -7.99 31.86
N ALA A 347 14.87 -8.09 30.53
CA ALA A 347 15.74 -7.33 29.66
C ALA A 347 15.50 -5.82 29.79
N GLY A 348 14.23 -5.38 29.79
CA GLY A 348 13.88 -3.97 29.99
C GLY A 348 14.31 -3.42 31.36
N LEU A 349 14.22 -4.23 32.41
CA LEU A 349 14.71 -3.87 33.74
C LEU A 349 16.24 -3.73 33.75
N CYS A 350 16.95 -4.65 33.09
CA CYS A 350 18.41 -4.59 32.95
C CYS A 350 18.88 -3.36 32.16
N ALA A 351 18.12 -2.94 31.14
CA ALA A 351 18.42 -1.72 30.38
C ALA A 351 18.27 -0.44 31.22
N ARG A 352 17.46 -0.48 32.29
CA ARG A 352 17.21 0.65 33.18
C ARG A 352 18.25 0.80 34.29
N THR A 353 18.74 -0.33 34.83
CA THR A 353 19.64 -0.37 35.99
C THR A 353 21.04 0.10 35.66
#